data_AF-A0A7V7QKS7-F1
#
_entry.id   AF-A0A7V7QKS7-F1
#
_cell.length_a   1.000
_cell.length_b   1.000
_cell.length_c   1.000
_cell.angle_alpha   90.00
_cell.angle_beta   90.00
_cell.angle_gamma   90.00
#
_symmetry.space_group_name_H-M   'P 1'
#
loop_
_entity.id
_entity.type
_entity.pdbx_description
1 polymer ?
#
loop_
_entity_poly.entity_id
_entity_poly.type
_entity_poly.pdbx_seq_one_letter_code
_entity_poly.pdbx_strand_id
1 'polypeptide(L)'
;MENWLHFGIKKNDIKAKYEEIYNLEFPNTPEDDELYDLYAELVEIDMFIMGVVSKYIKKDEIDISMLKCDDEFNEMLNEISSEKEGINELLYYKSKLDSLIDMFMVK
;
A
#
# COMPACT_ATOMS: atom_id res chain seq x y z
N MET A 1 8.00 28.22 9.51
CA MET A 1 8.28 27.01 10.33
C MET A 1 8.72 25.93 9.37
N GLU A 2 10.02 25.67 9.39
CA GLU A 2 10.67 24.64 8.59
C GLU A 2 10.36 23.27 9.21
N ASN A 3 9.43 22.52 8.61
CA ASN A 3 9.15 21.12 8.98
C ASN A 3 10.25 20.23 8.40
N TRP A 4 11.44 20.27 9.01
CA TRP A 4 12.49 19.31 8.69
C TRP A 4 12.25 18.08 9.57
N LEU A 5 11.56 17.09 9.01
CA LEU A 5 11.51 15.75 9.60
C LEU A 5 12.96 15.27 9.79
N HIS A 6 13.31 14.76 10.97
CA HIS A 6 14.61 14.11 11.16
C HIS A 6 14.63 12.79 10.34
N PHE A 7 15.03 12.89 9.06
CA PHE A 7 14.87 11.86 8.02
C PHE A 7 15.73 10.60 8.18
N GLY A 8 16.78 10.62 9.01
CA GLY A 8 17.77 9.53 9.04
C GLY A 8 17.27 8.19 9.60
N ILE A 9 16.38 8.21 10.60
CA ILE A 9 15.85 6.99 11.23
C ILE A 9 14.58 6.53 10.49
N LYS A 10 13.63 7.43 10.24
CA LYS A 10 12.37 7.12 9.52
C LYS A 10 12.60 6.54 8.13
N LYS A 11 13.60 6.99 7.37
CA LYS A 11 13.86 6.48 6.00
C LYS A 11 14.35 5.04 5.99
N ASN A 12 15.20 4.64 6.93
CA ASN A 12 15.68 3.26 7.01
C ASN A 12 14.56 2.31 7.41
N ASP A 13 13.67 2.74 8.32
CA ASP A 13 12.50 1.96 8.70
C ASP A 13 11.53 1.79 7.53
N ILE A 14 11.23 2.88 6.80
CA ILE A 14 10.42 2.85 5.57
C ILE A 14 11.05 1.92 4.52
N LYS A 15 12.37 2.00 4.34
CA LYS A 15 13.09 1.13 3.40
C LYS A 15 12.98 -0.34 3.82
N ALA A 16 13.18 -0.65 5.10
CA ALA A 16 13.05 -2.02 5.60
C ALA A 16 11.62 -2.55 5.39
N LYS A 17 10.60 -1.73 5.65
CA LYS A 17 9.20 -2.11 5.42
C LYS A 17 8.88 -2.29 3.93
N TYR A 18 9.38 -1.40 3.08
CA TYR A 18 9.28 -1.52 1.63
C TYR A 18 9.91 -2.82 1.13
N GLU A 19 11.11 -3.18 1.62
CA GLU A 19 11.78 -4.43 1.26
C GLU A 19 11.03 -5.67 1.80
N GLU A 20 10.40 -5.60 2.99
CA GLU A 20 9.51 -6.67 3.49
C GLU A 20 8.37 -6.94 2.51
N ILE A 21 7.69 -5.89 2.05
CA ILE A 21 6.53 -5.99 1.17
C ILE A 21 6.93 -6.39 -0.25
N TYR A 22 8.03 -5.84 -0.77
CA TYR A 22 8.56 -6.17 -2.09
C TYR A 22 8.93 -7.66 -2.22
N ASN A 23 9.32 -8.31 -1.12
CA ASN A 23 9.64 -9.73 -1.09
C ASN A 23 8.43 -10.61 -0.68
N LEU A 24 7.30 -10.00 -0.33
CA LEU A 24 6.05 -10.72 -0.06
C LEU A 24 5.46 -11.20 -1.38
N GLU A 25 4.94 -12.42 -1.38
CA GLU A 25 4.19 -12.94 -2.54
C GLU A 25 2.90 -12.11 -2.71
N PHE A 26 2.70 -11.59 -3.92
CA PHE A 26 1.46 -10.90 -4.26
C PHE A 26 0.31 -11.93 -4.35
N PRO A 27 -0.92 -11.60 -3.94
CA PRO A 27 -2.06 -12.51 -4.01
C PRO A 27 -2.24 -13.09 -5.41
N ASN A 28 -2.70 -14.33 -5.49
CA ASN A 28 -3.05 -14.94 -6.78
C ASN A 28 -4.29 -14.25 -7.35
N THR A 29 -4.39 -14.21 -8.68
CA THR A 29 -5.59 -13.71 -9.35
C THR A 29 -6.80 -14.58 -8.96
N PRO A 30 -7.89 -14.00 -8.44
CA PRO A 30 -9.08 -14.75 -8.06
C PRO A 30 -9.84 -15.23 -9.30
N GLU A 31 -10.54 -16.37 -9.15
CA GLU A 31 -11.46 -16.88 -10.19
C GLU A 31 -12.85 -16.24 -10.14
N ASP A 32 -13.21 -15.62 -9.00
CA ASP A 32 -14.49 -14.95 -8.77
C ASP A 32 -14.46 -13.52 -9.33
N ASP A 33 -15.41 -13.20 -10.21
CA ASP A 33 -15.47 -11.91 -10.93
C ASP A 33 -15.57 -10.70 -9.97
N GLU A 34 -16.31 -10.82 -8.86
CA GLU A 34 -16.44 -9.70 -7.89
C GLU A 34 -15.14 -9.48 -7.13
N LEU A 35 -14.38 -10.55 -6.83
CA LEU A 35 -13.04 -10.44 -6.26
C LEU A 35 -12.00 -9.96 -7.28
N TYR A 36 -12.22 -10.23 -8.57
CA TYR A 36 -11.31 -9.80 -9.64
C TYR A 36 -11.24 -8.27 -9.71
N ASP A 37 -12.38 -7.58 -9.60
CA ASP A 37 -12.41 -6.12 -9.60
C ASP A 37 -11.63 -5.58 -8.40
N LEU A 38 -11.83 -6.14 -7.21
CA LEU A 38 -11.08 -5.76 -5.99
C LEU A 38 -9.57 -6.07 -6.12
N TYR A 39 -9.22 -7.18 -6.75
CA TYR A 39 -7.84 -7.55 -7.05
C TYR A 39 -7.19 -6.55 -8.02
N ALA A 40 -7.90 -6.15 -9.08
CA ALA A 40 -7.41 -5.17 -10.05
C ALA A 40 -7.08 -3.84 -9.36
N GLU A 41 -7.97 -3.35 -8.50
CA GLU A 41 -7.73 -2.14 -7.70
C GLU A 41 -6.50 -2.30 -6.78
N LEU A 42 -6.35 -3.45 -6.13
CA LEU A 42 -5.17 -3.73 -5.30
C LEU A 42 -3.86 -3.69 -6.09
N VAL A 43 -3.86 -4.17 -7.34
CA VAL A 43 -2.70 -4.09 -8.23
C VAL A 43 -2.34 -2.63 -8.54
N GLU A 44 -3.32 -1.78 -8.81
CA GLU A 44 -3.09 -0.35 -9.06
C GLU A 44 -2.49 0.34 -7.84
N ILE A 45 -3.06 0.08 -6.66
CA ILE A 45 -2.58 0.60 -5.37
C ILE A 45 -1.14 0.15 -5.10
N ASP A 46 -0.82 -1.14 -5.29
CA ASP A 46 0.54 -1.66 -5.11
C ASP A 46 1.53 -0.95 -6.03
N MET A 47 1.24 -0.93 -7.34
CA MET A 47 2.12 -0.30 -8.33
C MET A 47 2.38 1.18 -8.00
N PHE A 48 1.34 1.89 -7.59
CA PHE A 48 1.43 3.29 -7.22
C PHE A 48 2.30 3.49 -5.97
N ILE A 49 1.99 2.81 -4.87
CA ILE A 49 2.72 2.94 -3.60
C ILE A 49 4.17 2.52 -3.79
N MET A 50 4.42 1.37 -4.42
CA MET A 50 5.78 0.88 -4.66
C MET A 50 6.58 1.85 -5.52
N GLY A 51 5.96 2.44 -6.54
CA GLY A 51 6.58 3.47 -7.38
C GLY A 51 6.97 4.74 -6.61
N VAL A 52 6.03 5.27 -5.81
CA VAL A 52 6.25 6.48 -5.00
C VAL A 52 7.33 6.24 -3.94
N VAL A 53 7.24 5.13 -3.20
CA VAL A 53 8.19 4.81 -2.13
C VAL A 53 9.58 4.49 -2.69
N SER A 54 9.69 3.79 -3.83
CA SER A 54 10.97 3.57 -4.51
C SER A 54 11.65 4.90 -4.89
N LYS A 55 10.86 5.87 -5.37
CA LYS A 55 11.36 7.22 -5.68
C LYS A 55 11.82 7.95 -4.42
N TYR A 56 11.06 7.90 -3.33
CA TYR A 56 11.47 8.46 -2.03
C TYR A 56 12.80 7.88 -1.55
N ILE A 57 12.94 6.56 -1.57
CA ILE A 57 14.17 5.87 -1.14
C ILE A 57 15.38 6.33 -1.98
N LYS A 58 15.21 6.54 -3.29
CA LYS A 58 16.30 6.92 -4.20
C LYS A 58 16.63 8.42 -4.23
N LYS A 59 15.62 9.29 -4.12
CA LYS A 59 15.76 10.74 -4.39
C LYS A 59 15.52 11.63 -3.17
N ASP A 60 15.22 11.04 -2.00
CA ASP A 60 14.98 11.76 -0.74
C ASP A 60 13.79 12.74 -0.74
N GLU A 61 12.98 12.75 -1.80
CA GLU A 61 11.85 13.66 -1.93
C GLU A 61 10.66 12.95 -2.58
N ILE A 62 9.51 13.02 -1.90
CA ILE A 62 8.18 12.75 -2.45
C ILE A 62 7.20 13.77 -1.91
N ASP A 63 6.16 14.02 -2.71
CA ASP A 63 4.97 14.70 -2.21
C ASP A 63 4.09 13.67 -1.49
N ILE A 64 4.11 13.69 -0.16
CA ILE A 64 3.33 12.76 0.68
C ILE A 64 1.82 12.94 0.46
N SER A 65 1.36 14.08 -0.07
CA SER A 65 -0.05 14.25 -0.43
C SER A 65 -0.48 13.29 -1.53
N MET A 66 0.45 12.79 -2.35
CA MET A 66 0.18 11.74 -3.34
C MET A 66 -0.17 10.40 -2.69
N LEU A 67 0.31 10.13 -1.47
CA LEU A 67 0.00 8.88 -0.75
C LEU A 67 -1.37 8.89 -0.08
N LYS A 68 -2.09 10.02 -0.08
CA LYS A 68 -3.50 10.07 0.32
C LYS A 68 -4.35 9.66 -0.87
N CYS A 69 -4.44 8.36 -1.14
CA CYS A 69 -5.50 7.86 -2.01
C CYS A 69 -6.83 7.90 -1.25
N ASP A 70 -7.86 8.43 -1.91
CA ASP A 70 -9.24 7.99 -1.64
C ASP A 70 -9.27 6.52 -2.03
N ASP A 71 -9.63 5.64 -1.10
CA ASP A 71 -9.34 4.22 -1.22
C ASP A 71 -10.57 3.50 -1.78
N GLU A 72 -10.73 3.58 -3.11
CA GLU A 72 -11.76 2.89 -3.89
C GLU A 72 -11.84 1.40 -3.53
N PHE A 73 -10.70 0.78 -3.20
CA PHE A 73 -10.62 -0.57 -2.64
C PHE A 73 -11.53 -0.77 -1.41
N ASN A 74 -11.55 0.16 -0.45
CA ASN A 74 -12.40 0.04 0.75
C ASN A 74 -13.88 0.26 0.42
N GLU A 75 -14.18 1.09 -0.59
CA GLU A 75 -15.55 1.27 -1.06
C GLU A 75 -16.06 -0.04 -1.69
N MET A 76 -15.28 -0.63 -2.61
CA MET A 76 -15.57 -1.93 -3.23
C MET A 76 -15.65 -3.06 -2.21
N LEU A 77 -14.77 -3.06 -1.20
CA LEU A 77 -14.77 -4.06 -0.13
C LEU A 77 -16.09 -4.08 0.65
N ASN A 78 -16.75 -2.94 0.84
CA ASN A 78 -18.04 -2.88 1.54
C ASN A 78 -19.18 -3.52 0.74
N GLU A 79 -19.00 -3.71 -0.57
CA GLU A 79 -19.98 -4.36 -1.46
C GLU A 79 -19.77 -5.88 -1.55
N ILE A 80 -18.61 -6.37 -1.12
CA ILE A 80 -18.21 -7.79 -1.22
C ILE A 80 -18.44 -8.51 0.11
N SER A 81 -18.94 -9.75 0.05
CA SER A 81 -19.06 -10.61 1.24
C SER A 81 -17.70 -11.00 1.81
N SER A 82 -17.49 -10.78 3.10
CA SER A 82 -16.27 -11.16 3.83
C SER A 82 -16.02 -12.67 3.92
N GLU A 83 -16.99 -13.49 3.52
CA GLU A 83 -16.88 -14.96 3.53
C GLU A 83 -16.32 -15.52 2.21
N LYS A 84 -16.05 -14.68 1.20
CA LYS A 84 -15.50 -15.15 -0.08
C LYS A 84 -14.10 -15.75 0.08
N GLU A 85 -13.89 -16.92 -0.50
CA GLU A 85 -12.58 -17.57 -0.55
C GLU A 85 -11.58 -16.68 -1.29
N GLY A 86 -10.37 -16.49 -0.73
CA GLY A 86 -9.34 -15.61 -1.29
C GLY A 86 -9.38 -14.15 -0.83
N ILE A 87 -10.48 -13.65 -0.25
CA ILE A 87 -10.57 -12.25 0.20
C ILE A 87 -9.52 -11.91 1.28
N ASN A 88 -9.21 -12.89 2.14
CA ASN A 88 -8.24 -12.71 3.22
C ASN A 88 -6.82 -12.43 2.70
N GLU A 89 -6.45 -12.96 1.54
CA GLU A 89 -5.13 -12.70 0.95
C GLU A 89 -5.03 -11.26 0.44
N LEU A 90 -6.10 -10.76 -0.20
CA LEU A 90 -6.20 -9.37 -0.66
C LEU A 90 -6.13 -8.40 0.53
N LEU A 91 -6.93 -8.66 1.57
CA LEU A 91 -6.95 -7.85 2.79
C LEU A 91 -5.61 -7.86 3.53
N TYR A 92 -4.96 -9.03 3.59
CA TYR A 92 -3.65 -9.14 4.19
C TYR A 92 -2.63 -8.28 3.45
N TYR A 93 -2.57 -8.38 2.12
CA TYR A 93 -1.62 -7.61 1.33
C TYR A 93 -1.91 -6.10 1.43
N LYS A 94 -3.18 -5.69 1.30
CA LYS A 94 -3.61 -4.30 1.49
C LYS A 94 -3.18 -3.74 2.84
N SER A 95 -3.35 -4.50 3.92
CA SER A 95 -2.92 -4.07 5.26
C SER A 95 -1.42 -3.79 5.37
N LYS A 96 -0.60 -4.48 4.56
CA LYS A 96 0.84 -4.24 4.50
C LYS A 96 1.15 -2.91 3.79
N LEU A 97 0.46 -2.63 2.69
CA LEU A 97 0.55 -1.36 1.99
C LEU A 97 0.11 -0.18 2.87
N ASP A 98 -0.99 -0.34 3.60
CA ASP A 98 -1.50 0.68 4.54
C ASP A 98 -0.50 0.93 5.67
N SER A 99 0.04 -0.15 6.25
CA SER A 99 1.09 -0.02 7.25
C SER A 99 2.32 0.72 6.74
N LEU A 100 2.65 0.63 5.44
CA LEU A 100 3.76 1.39 4.85
C LEU A 100 3.38 2.87 4.68
N ILE A 101 2.18 3.18 4.21
CA ILE A 101 1.68 4.56 4.08
C ILE A 101 1.65 5.24 5.46
N ASP A 102 1.15 4.55 6.48
CA ASP A 102 1.03 5.08 7.83
C ASP A 102 2.36 5.58 8.40
N MET A 103 3.47 4.94 8.04
CA MET A 103 4.82 5.37 8.45
C MET A 103 5.20 6.77 7.95
N PHE A 104 4.60 7.24 6.84
CA PHE A 104 4.75 8.61 6.34
C PHE A 104 3.83 9.61 7.04
N MET A 105 2.73 9.15 7.64
CA MET A 105 1.71 10.00 8.26
C MET A 105 1.93 10.22 9.76
N VAL A 106 2.82 9.46 10.41
CA VAL A 106 3.19 9.66 11.81
C VAL A 106 3.90 11.02 11.99
N LYS A 107 3.16 11.97 12.57
CA LYS A 107 3.63 13.32 12.98
C LYS A 107 4.73 13.22 14.03
#